data_AF-A0A917E129-F1
#
_entry.id   AF-A0A917E129-F1
#
_cell.length_a   1.000
_cell.length_b   1.000
_cell.length_c   1.000
_cell.angle_alpha   90.00
_cell.angle_beta   90.00
_cell.angle_gamma   90.00
#
_symmetry.space_group_name_H-M   'P 1'
#
loop_
_entity.id
_entity.type
_entity.pdbx_description
1 polymer ?
#
loop_
_entity_poly.entity_id
_entity_poly.type
_entity_poly.pdbx_seq_one_letter_code
_entity_poly.pdbx_strand_id
1 'polypeptide(L)'
;MTPEIAMASEVRSRPPVVALALVALAASGLDALLLAALGSGILGAGAFLALHLALGAALVALPARVTGDRGTALILGLGLLVLGPFGCLASLVICLADRAAPDDAEARGNWYRQLSGRIEADPAEILYRDIVEGRAYRPGSPPANFAAVMAGRSVDDRQTVLGLLVKQGRPAPEAVMQTALRSRDVAVRASAAAAVARLRELDAAKAGEAEGAR
;
A
#
# COMPACT_ATOMS: atom_id res chain seq x y z
N MET A 1 -30.00 -14.48 2.12
CA MET A 1 -30.22 -13.67 3.32
C MET A 1 -28.87 -13.50 4.02
N THR A 2 -28.13 -12.47 3.63
CA THR A 2 -26.91 -12.04 4.30
C THR A 2 -27.31 -11.04 5.39
N PRO A 3 -26.84 -11.20 6.65
CA PRO A 3 -27.17 -10.25 7.70
C PRO A 3 -26.61 -8.89 7.31
N GLU A 4 -27.51 -7.92 7.19
CA GLU A 4 -27.20 -6.50 7.32
C GLU A 4 -26.37 -6.32 8.59
N ILE A 5 -25.06 -6.22 8.40
CA ILE A 5 -24.19 -5.59 9.38
C ILE A 5 -24.59 -4.11 9.34
N ALA A 6 -25.68 -3.80 10.03
CA ALA A 6 -25.97 -2.49 10.54
C ALA A 6 -24.88 -2.19 11.57
N MET A 7 -23.67 -1.90 11.07
CA MET A 7 -22.70 -1.09 11.77
C MET A 7 -23.40 0.23 12.00
N ALA A 8 -24.05 0.32 13.16
CA ALA A 8 -24.37 1.57 13.80
C ALA A 8 -23.07 2.37 13.83
N SER A 9 -22.90 3.23 12.82
CA SER A 9 -22.00 4.34 12.88
C SER A 9 -22.59 5.27 13.94
N GLU A 10 -22.37 4.93 15.20
CA GLU A 10 -22.31 5.94 16.24
C GLU A 10 -21.20 6.87 15.78
N VAL A 11 -21.60 7.92 15.07
CA VAL A 11 -20.78 9.09 14.76
C VAL A 11 -20.43 9.69 16.11
N ARG A 12 -19.38 9.13 16.72
CA ARG A 12 -18.91 9.50 18.05
C ARG A 12 -18.49 10.96 17.93
N SER A 13 -19.32 11.84 18.50
CA SER A 13 -19.13 13.29 18.40
C SER A 13 -17.77 13.64 19.00
N ARG A 14 -16.92 14.28 18.20
CA ARG A 14 -15.62 14.78 18.69
C ARG A 14 -15.91 15.71 19.88
N PRO A 15 -15.20 15.60 21.01
CA PRO A 15 -15.41 16.49 22.13
C PRO A 15 -15.16 17.94 21.69
N PRO A 16 -15.89 18.91 22.26
CA PRO A 16 -15.72 20.32 21.90
C PRO A 16 -14.26 20.72 22.14
N VAL A 17 -13.64 21.34 21.14
CA VAL A 17 -12.23 21.76 21.14
C VAL A 17 -11.88 22.58 22.39
N VAL A 18 -12.81 23.41 22.84
CA VAL A 18 -12.69 24.22 24.04
C VAL A 18 -12.49 23.36 25.30
N ALA A 19 -13.26 22.28 25.47
CA ALA A 19 -13.12 21.41 26.64
C ALA A 19 -11.75 20.71 26.66
N LEU A 20 -11.26 20.28 25.49
CA LEU A 20 -9.93 19.69 25.36
C LEU A 20 -8.83 20.68 25.76
N ALA A 21 -8.91 21.90 25.24
CA ALA A 21 -7.95 22.95 25.56
C ALA A 21 -7.95 23.30 27.06
N LEU A 22 -9.13 23.42 27.67
CA LEU A 22 -9.26 23.70 29.10
C LEU A 22 -8.65 22.58 29.96
N VAL A 23 -8.92 21.32 29.63
CA VAL A 23 -8.35 20.18 30.36
C VAL A 23 -6.82 20.15 30.24
N ALA A 24 -6.29 20.32 29.03
CA ALA A 24 -4.85 20.33 28.80
C ALA A 24 -4.16 21.50 29.51
N LEU A 25 -4.73 22.71 29.47
CA LEU A 25 -4.20 23.88 30.15
C LEU A 25 -4.26 23.73 31.67
N ALA A 26 -5.37 23.22 32.21
CA ALA A 26 -5.51 22.98 33.64
C ALA A 26 -4.49 21.94 34.14
N ALA A 27 -4.31 20.83 33.42
CA ALA A 27 -3.34 19.81 33.79
C ALA A 27 -1.89 20.33 33.67
N SER A 28 -1.57 21.05 32.60
CA SER A 28 -0.25 21.68 32.44
C SER A 28 0.04 22.68 33.55
N GLY A 29 -0.94 23.50 33.92
CA GLY A 29 -0.83 24.45 35.03
C GLY A 29 -0.62 23.75 36.37
N LEU A 30 -1.38 22.68 36.64
CA LEU A 30 -1.23 21.91 37.86
C LEU A 30 0.14 21.24 37.95
N ASP A 31 0.65 20.67 36.86
CA ASP A 31 1.97 20.04 36.82
C ASP A 31 3.11 21.06 36.98
N ALA A 32 2.97 22.24 36.39
CA ALA A 32 3.90 23.35 36.61
C ALA A 32 3.94 23.80 38.08
N LEU A 33 2.78 23.82 38.77
CA LEU A 33 2.71 24.10 40.20
C LEU A 33 3.38 22.99 41.03
N LEU A 34 3.23 21.71 40.64
CA LEU A 34 3.93 20.60 41.28
C LEU A 34 5.45 20.73 41.13
N LEU A 35 5.93 21.08 39.94
CA LEU A 35 7.36 21.33 39.68
C LEU A 35 7.88 22.52 40.49
N ALA A 36 7.12 23.61 40.58
CA ALA A 36 7.48 24.77 41.39
C ALA A 36 7.56 24.42 42.89
N ALA A 37 6.59 23.65 43.41
CA ALA A 37 6.57 23.20 44.80
C ALA A 37 7.72 22.24 45.13
N LEU A 38 8.12 21.39 44.18
CA LEU A 38 9.32 20.57 44.30
C LEU A 38 10.58 21.44 44.34
N GLY A 39 10.69 22.40 43.42
CA GLY A 39 11.83 23.33 43.35
C GLY A 39 11.98 24.24 44.57
N SER A 40 10.88 24.60 45.22
CA SER A 40 10.88 25.37 46.46
C SER A 40 11.04 24.53 47.73
N GLY A 41 11.14 23.20 47.61
CA GLY A 41 11.28 22.28 48.75
C GLY A 41 10.02 22.10 49.60
N ILE A 42 8.86 22.61 49.15
CA ILE A 42 7.56 22.41 49.82
C ILE A 42 7.12 20.94 49.66
N LEU A 43 7.44 20.35 48.50
CA LEU A 43 7.05 18.99 48.15
C LEU A 43 8.30 18.11 48.03
N GLY A 44 8.29 16.95 48.71
CA GLY A 44 9.34 15.95 48.53
C GLY A 44 9.23 15.22 47.18
N ALA A 45 10.36 14.71 46.66
CA ALA A 45 10.41 14.04 45.37
C ALA A 45 9.45 12.86 45.23
N GLY A 46 9.24 12.08 46.30
CA GLY A 46 8.28 10.97 46.29
C GLY A 46 6.82 11.43 46.15
N ALA A 47 6.44 12.50 46.85
CA ALA A 47 5.10 13.08 46.76
C ALA A 47 4.87 13.73 45.39
N PHE A 48 5.88 14.41 44.86
CA PHE A 48 5.88 14.92 43.48
C PHE A 48 5.62 13.80 42.48
N LEU A 49 6.40 12.72 42.52
CA LEU A 49 6.27 11.61 41.57
C LEU A 49 4.88 10.96 41.65
N ALA A 50 4.35 10.73 42.86
CA ALA A 50 3.02 10.18 43.04
C ALA A 50 1.93 11.06 42.45
N LEU A 51 1.99 12.38 42.67
CA LEU A 51 1.01 13.34 42.14
C LEU A 51 1.11 13.50 40.63
N HIS A 52 2.33 13.55 40.09
CA HIS A 52 2.58 13.61 38.66
C HIS A 52 2.03 12.37 37.92
N LEU A 53 2.31 11.17 38.46
CA LEU A 53 1.76 9.92 37.94
C LEU A 53 0.23 9.87 38.04
N ALA A 54 -0.34 10.31 39.15
CA ALA A 54 -1.79 10.36 39.34
C ALA A 54 -2.46 11.33 38.35
N LEU A 55 -1.84 12.48 38.08
CA LEU A 55 -2.34 13.46 37.11
C LEU A 55 -2.30 12.90 35.68
N GLY A 56 -1.19 12.27 35.29
CA GLY A 56 -1.09 11.61 33.98
C GLY A 56 -2.11 10.48 33.82
N ALA A 57 -2.29 9.64 34.86
CA ALA A 57 -3.29 8.58 34.85
C ALA A 57 -4.73 9.15 34.77
N ALA A 58 -5.02 10.25 35.46
CA ALA A 58 -6.31 10.93 35.39
C ALA A 58 -6.58 11.47 33.97
N LEU A 59 -5.57 12.03 33.29
CA LEU A 59 -5.67 12.48 31.90
C LEU A 59 -5.91 11.33 30.91
N VAL A 60 -5.47 10.11 31.21
CA VAL A 60 -5.79 8.94 30.38
C VAL A 60 -7.20 8.42 30.69
N ALA A 61 -7.57 8.34 31.97
CA ALA A 61 -8.79 7.67 32.41
C ALA A 61 -10.06 8.54 32.27
N LEU A 62 -10.01 9.82 32.60
CA LEU A 62 -11.20 10.70 32.66
C LEU A 62 -11.68 11.11 31.25
N PRO A 63 -10.83 11.65 30.35
CA PRO A 63 -11.27 12.05 29.03
C PRO A 63 -11.72 10.84 28.18
N ALA A 64 -11.12 9.67 28.37
CA ALA A 64 -11.57 8.43 27.72
C ALA A 64 -13.01 8.06 28.08
N ARG A 65 -13.48 8.40 29.30
CA ARG A 65 -14.85 8.16 29.76
C ARG A 65 -15.85 9.23 29.32
N VAL A 66 -15.40 10.49 29.24
CA VAL A 66 -16.28 11.63 28.94
C VAL A 66 -16.39 11.90 27.44
N THR A 67 -15.29 11.77 26.71
CA THR A 67 -15.20 12.16 25.30
C THR A 67 -15.24 10.96 24.35
N GLY A 68 -15.00 9.75 24.87
CA GLY A 68 -14.89 8.53 24.06
C GLY A 68 -13.67 8.49 23.13
N ASP A 69 -12.80 9.51 23.15
CA ASP A 69 -11.59 9.62 22.34
C ASP A 69 -10.37 9.21 23.18
N ARG A 70 -10.06 7.91 23.12
CA ARG A 70 -8.92 7.32 23.82
C ARG A 70 -7.58 7.78 23.25
N GLY A 71 -7.51 8.08 21.96
CA GLY A 71 -6.26 8.47 21.31
C GLY A 71 -5.76 9.81 21.84
N THR A 72 -6.64 10.80 21.84
CA THR A 72 -6.34 12.13 22.40
C THR A 72 -5.99 12.06 23.89
N ALA A 73 -6.72 11.27 24.68
CA ALA A 73 -6.46 11.09 26.11
C ALA A 73 -5.06 10.49 26.37
N LEU A 74 -4.66 9.48 25.59
CA LEU A 74 -3.35 8.85 25.67
C LEU A 74 -2.22 9.82 25.31
N ILE A 75 -2.37 10.58 24.22
CA ILE A 75 -1.36 11.52 23.75
C ILE A 75 -1.13 12.64 24.79
N LEU A 76 -2.20 13.16 25.39
CA LEU A 76 -2.09 14.17 26.46
C LEU A 76 -1.46 13.59 27.73
N GLY A 77 -1.92 12.42 28.19
CA GLY A 77 -1.43 11.78 29.40
C GLY A 77 0.04 11.37 29.29
N LEU A 78 0.43 10.69 28.20
CA LEU A 78 1.82 10.30 27.97
C LEU A 78 2.72 11.51 27.73
N GLY A 79 2.24 12.53 27.00
CA GLY A 79 2.96 13.79 26.83
C GLY A 79 3.29 14.42 28.18
N LEU A 80 2.30 14.52 29.08
CA LEU A 80 2.50 15.03 30.44
C LEU A 80 3.54 14.20 31.20
N LEU A 81 3.42 12.86 31.17
CA LEU A 81 4.29 11.98 31.96
C LEU A 81 5.77 12.00 31.53
N VAL A 82 6.04 12.22 30.24
CA VAL A 82 7.40 12.16 29.69
C VAL A 82 8.07 13.54 29.68
N LEU A 83 7.33 14.58 29.31
CA LEU A 83 7.86 15.93 29.08
C LEU A 83 7.31 16.97 30.07
N GLY A 84 6.56 16.53 31.09
CA GLY A 84 5.94 17.41 32.07
C GLY A 84 4.89 18.33 31.43
N PRO A 85 4.78 19.59 31.90
CA PRO A 85 3.73 20.50 31.42
C PRO A 85 3.88 20.84 29.93
N PHE A 86 5.11 20.86 29.41
CA PHE A 86 5.37 21.16 28.00
C PHE A 86 4.88 20.05 27.07
N GLY A 87 4.95 18.79 27.49
CA GLY A 87 4.44 17.67 26.71
C GLY A 87 2.93 17.73 26.53
N CYS A 88 2.20 18.09 27.59
CA CYS A 88 0.74 18.26 27.52
C CYS A 88 0.34 19.41 26.57
N LEU A 89 1.07 20.53 26.59
CA LEU A 89 0.85 21.65 25.67
C LEU A 89 1.19 21.29 24.22
N ALA A 90 2.31 20.62 23.97
CA ALA A 90 2.68 20.16 22.63
C ALA A 90 1.64 19.19 22.07
N SER A 91 1.20 18.23 22.90
CA SER A 91 0.11 17.31 22.57
C SER A 91 -1.19 18.04 22.24
N LEU A 92 -1.55 19.09 23.00
CA LEU A 92 -2.71 19.92 22.68
C LEU A 92 -2.59 20.56 21.29
N VAL A 93 -1.44 21.15 20.96
CA VAL A 93 -1.22 21.76 19.64
C VAL A 93 -1.37 20.74 18.52
N ILE A 94 -0.82 19.53 18.68
CA ILE A 94 -0.97 18.44 17.71
C ILE A 94 -2.45 18.06 17.55
N CYS A 95 -3.19 17.91 18.65
CA CYS A 95 -4.62 17.60 18.59
C CYS A 95 -5.45 18.72 17.94
N LEU A 96 -5.07 19.99 18.14
CA LEU A 96 -5.72 21.13 17.48
C LEU A 96 -5.41 21.14 15.98
N ALA A 97 -4.16 20.88 15.60
CA ALA A 97 -3.74 20.80 14.20
C ALA A 97 -4.45 19.66 13.46
N ASP A 98 -4.55 18.48 14.09
CA ASP A 98 -5.29 17.32 13.55
C ASP A 98 -6.78 17.65 13.32
N ARG A 99 -7.38 18.42 14.23
CA ARG A 99 -8.78 18.85 14.09
C ARG A 99 -9.01 19.97 13.09
N ALA A 100 -7.99 20.80 12.85
CA ALA A 100 -8.04 21.84 11.83
C ALA A 100 -7.78 21.29 10.43
N ALA A 101 -7.16 20.11 10.32
CA ALA A 101 -6.93 19.45 9.05
C ALA A 101 -8.28 19.10 8.38
N PRO A 102 -8.45 19.39 7.08
CA PRO A 102 -9.66 19.01 6.35
C PRO A 102 -9.86 17.50 6.43
N ASP A 103 -11.08 17.08 6.77
CA ASP A 103 -11.45 15.69 6.92
C ASP A 103 -11.63 15.05 5.54
N ASP A 104 -10.52 14.78 4.85
CA ASP A 104 -10.55 14.15 3.53
C ASP A 104 -10.69 12.63 3.68
N ALA A 105 -11.94 12.19 3.86
CA ALA A 105 -12.31 10.79 3.94
C ALA A 105 -11.86 10.01 2.69
N GLU A 106 -11.79 10.67 1.53
CA GLU A 106 -11.35 10.05 0.28
C GLU A 106 -9.83 9.84 0.27
N ALA A 107 -9.05 10.85 0.67
CA ALA A 107 -7.60 10.70 0.82
C ALA A 107 -7.23 9.63 1.86
N ARG A 108 -7.95 9.55 2.98
CA ARG A 108 -7.74 8.48 3.97
C ARG A 108 -8.10 7.11 3.41
N GLY A 109 -9.20 7.00 2.67
CA GLY A 109 -9.57 5.77 1.98
C GLY A 109 -8.51 5.33 0.97
N ASN A 110 -7.98 6.27 0.19
CA ASN A 110 -6.87 6.03 -0.74
C ASN A 110 -5.60 5.56 -0.03
N TRP A 111 -5.21 6.23 1.05
CA TRP A 111 -4.04 5.85 1.85
C TRP A 111 -4.20 4.46 2.47
N TYR A 112 -5.36 4.12 3.04
CA TYR A 112 -5.62 2.78 3.57
C TYR A 112 -5.62 1.69 2.47
N ARG A 113 -6.14 2.00 1.28
CA ARG A 113 -6.06 1.08 0.12
C ARG A 113 -4.62 0.82 -0.29
N GLN A 114 -3.77 1.84 -0.29
CA GLN A 114 -2.33 1.69 -0.53
C GLN A 114 -1.67 0.82 0.55
N LEU A 115 -1.92 1.11 1.83
CA LEU A 115 -1.28 0.41 2.94
C LEU A 115 -1.71 -1.05 3.07
N SER A 116 -2.97 -1.35 2.76
CA SER A 116 -3.53 -2.71 2.84
C SER A 116 -3.11 -3.61 1.67
N GLY A 117 -2.38 -3.09 0.68
CA GLY A 117 -2.05 -3.83 -0.54
C GLY A 117 -3.28 -4.19 -1.39
N ARG A 118 -4.48 -3.71 -1.00
CA ARG A 118 -5.71 -3.78 -1.80
C ARG A 118 -5.76 -2.63 -2.80
N ILE A 119 -4.62 -2.40 -3.45
CA ILE A 119 -4.64 -1.64 -4.68
C ILE A 119 -5.25 -2.62 -5.67
N GLU A 120 -6.51 -2.38 -6.09
CA GLU A 120 -6.93 -2.73 -7.44
C GLU A 120 -5.85 -2.08 -8.32
N ALA A 121 -4.80 -2.85 -8.66
CA ALA A 121 -3.59 -2.27 -9.21
C ALA A 121 -4.00 -1.37 -10.37
N ASP A 122 -3.55 -0.11 -10.33
CA ASP A 122 -3.95 0.88 -11.32
C ASP A 122 -3.76 0.23 -12.70
N PRO A 123 -4.81 0.15 -13.54
CA PRO A 123 -4.69 -0.47 -14.86
C PRO A 123 -3.47 0.07 -15.63
N ALA A 124 -3.08 1.34 -15.43
CA ALA A 124 -1.88 1.92 -16.02
C ALA A 124 -0.59 1.34 -15.42
N GLU A 125 -0.53 1.09 -14.11
CA GLU A 125 0.62 0.50 -13.43
C GLU A 125 0.74 -1.01 -13.69
N ILE A 126 -0.39 -1.74 -13.78
CA ILE A 126 -0.43 -3.13 -14.26
C ILE A 126 0.11 -3.19 -15.67
N LEU A 127 -0.39 -2.33 -16.57
CA LEU A 127 0.04 -2.30 -17.96
C LEU A 127 1.51 -1.93 -18.09
N TYR A 128 1.98 -0.92 -17.36
CA TYR A 128 3.39 -0.53 -17.33
C TYR A 128 4.28 -1.68 -16.87
N ARG A 129 3.92 -2.31 -15.75
CA ARG A 129 4.62 -3.47 -15.19
C ARG A 129 4.64 -4.63 -16.18
N ASP A 130 3.50 -4.94 -16.79
CA ASP A 130 3.40 -5.99 -17.78
C ASP A 130 4.20 -5.65 -19.05
N ILE A 131 4.33 -4.38 -19.45
CA ILE A 131 5.19 -3.97 -20.58
C ILE A 131 6.67 -4.15 -20.21
N VAL A 132 7.09 -3.66 -19.05
CA VAL A 132 8.48 -3.74 -18.57
C VAL A 132 8.93 -5.19 -18.38
N GLU A 133 8.05 -6.05 -17.87
CA GLU A 133 8.34 -7.47 -17.64
C GLU A 133 8.05 -8.35 -18.87
N GLY A 134 7.68 -7.76 -20.02
CA GLY A 134 7.39 -8.49 -21.26
C GLY A 134 6.14 -9.39 -21.20
N ARG A 135 5.24 -9.15 -20.23
CA ARG A 135 4.00 -9.89 -19.99
C ARG A 135 2.74 -9.21 -20.56
N ALA A 136 2.86 -8.01 -21.13
CA ALA A 136 1.74 -7.22 -21.66
C ALA A 136 0.98 -7.92 -22.79
N TYR A 137 1.64 -8.86 -23.49
CA TYR A 137 1.02 -9.62 -24.55
C TYR A 137 0.80 -11.07 -24.12
N ARG A 138 -0.43 -11.39 -23.68
CA ARG A 138 -0.91 -12.76 -23.50
C ARG A 138 -1.81 -13.13 -24.68
N PRO A 139 -1.25 -13.69 -25.77
CA PRO A 139 -2.09 -14.25 -26.83
C PRO A 139 -2.98 -15.35 -26.24
N GLY A 140 -4.26 -15.31 -26.59
CA GLY A 140 -5.25 -16.33 -26.21
C GLY A 140 -4.86 -17.74 -26.69
N SER A 141 -5.64 -18.74 -26.28
CA SER A 141 -5.37 -20.17 -26.56
C SER A 141 -4.91 -20.43 -28.00
N PRO A 142 -3.91 -21.30 -28.19
CA PRO A 142 -3.34 -21.55 -29.51
C PRO A 142 -4.39 -22.10 -30.48
N PRO A 143 -4.45 -21.57 -31.71
CA PRO A 143 -5.36 -22.08 -32.72
C PRO A 143 -4.95 -23.50 -33.14
N ALA A 144 -5.95 -24.38 -33.28
CA ALA A 144 -5.75 -25.80 -33.57
C ALA A 144 -5.06 -26.10 -34.92
N ASN A 145 -4.95 -25.11 -35.83
CA ASN A 145 -4.28 -25.28 -37.11
C ASN A 145 -3.41 -24.07 -37.47
N PHE A 146 -2.13 -24.20 -37.19
CA PHE A 146 -1.10 -23.18 -37.39
C PHE A 146 -0.95 -22.77 -38.86
N ALA A 147 -1.02 -23.73 -39.79
CA ALA A 147 -0.90 -23.47 -41.23
C ALA A 147 -2.09 -22.67 -41.78
N ALA A 148 -3.30 -22.96 -41.29
CA ALA A 148 -4.51 -22.23 -41.69
C ALA A 148 -4.50 -20.77 -41.22
N VAL A 149 -3.94 -20.48 -40.05
CA VAL A 149 -3.85 -19.11 -39.53
C VAL A 149 -2.83 -18.28 -40.31
N MET A 150 -1.72 -18.87 -40.68
CA MET A 150 -0.71 -18.21 -41.51
C MET A 150 -1.18 -17.92 -42.94
N ALA A 151 -2.10 -18.71 -43.48
CA ALA A 151 -2.60 -18.58 -44.85
C ALA A 151 -3.72 -17.52 -45.02
N GLY A 152 -4.55 -17.26 -44.00
CA GLY A 152 -5.82 -16.53 -44.21
C GLY A 152 -6.21 -15.47 -43.19
N ARG A 153 -5.42 -15.24 -42.12
CA ARG A 153 -5.81 -14.31 -41.04
C ARG A 153 -5.05 -12.98 -41.03
N SER A 154 -5.51 -12.06 -40.17
CA SER A 154 -4.97 -10.71 -39.97
C SER A 154 -3.50 -10.74 -39.55
N VAL A 155 -2.81 -9.61 -39.69
CA VAL A 155 -1.41 -9.46 -39.25
C VAL A 155 -1.26 -9.78 -37.76
N ASP A 156 -2.20 -9.32 -36.93
CA ASP A 156 -2.20 -9.52 -35.48
C ASP A 156 -2.37 -11.01 -35.10
N ASP A 157 -3.24 -11.74 -35.79
CA ASP A 157 -3.41 -13.19 -35.58
C ASP A 157 -2.13 -13.96 -35.93
N ARG A 158 -1.41 -13.55 -36.98
CA ARG A 158 -0.12 -14.18 -37.36
C ARG A 158 0.96 -13.91 -36.31
N GLN A 159 1.00 -12.71 -35.73
CA GLN A 159 1.96 -12.36 -34.68
C GLN A 159 1.65 -13.07 -33.35
N THR A 160 0.37 -13.13 -32.96
CA THR A 160 -0.16 -13.92 -31.84
C THR A 160 0.38 -15.35 -31.88
N VAL A 161 0.25 -15.97 -33.04
CA VAL A 161 0.58 -17.36 -33.28
C VAL A 161 2.10 -17.61 -33.23
N LEU A 162 2.92 -16.69 -33.73
CA LEU A 162 4.38 -16.75 -33.59
C LEU A 162 4.82 -16.62 -32.12
N GLY A 163 4.18 -15.74 -31.35
CA GLY A 163 4.47 -15.60 -29.91
C GLY A 163 4.16 -16.88 -29.11
N LEU A 164 3.07 -17.56 -29.45
CA LEU A 164 2.67 -18.82 -28.81
C LEU A 164 3.66 -19.96 -29.05
N LEU A 165 4.27 -20.04 -30.25
CA LEU A 165 5.32 -21.03 -30.52
C LEU A 165 6.52 -20.87 -29.61
N VAL A 166 7.01 -19.64 -29.48
CA VAL A 166 8.16 -19.31 -28.64
C VAL A 166 7.86 -19.67 -27.18
N LYS A 167 6.67 -19.31 -26.69
CA LYS A 167 6.26 -19.61 -25.31
C LYS A 167 6.20 -21.11 -25.03
N GLN A 168 5.74 -21.92 -25.99
CA GLN A 168 5.65 -23.37 -25.82
C GLN A 168 7.00 -24.08 -26.00
N GLY A 169 8.02 -23.38 -26.51
CA GLY A 169 9.34 -23.96 -26.78
C GLY A 169 9.29 -25.16 -27.72
N ARG A 170 8.23 -25.24 -28.56
CA ARG A 170 8.03 -26.33 -29.52
C ARG A 170 8.64 -25.92 -30.85
N PRO A 171 9.43 -26.79 -31.50
CA PRO A 171 9.92 -26.52 -32.84
C PRO A 171 8.73 -26.40 -33.79
N ALA A 172 8.59 -25.23 -34.42
CA ALA A 172 7.61 -25.02 -35.47
C ALA A 172 8.03 -25.80 -36.73
N PRO A 173 7.09 -26.31 -37.54
CA PRO A 173 7.43 -26.90 -38.82
C PRO A 173 8.19 -25.87 -39.68
N GLU A 174 9.39 -26.23 -40.15
CA GLU A 174 10.32 -25.33 -40.84
C GLU A 174 9.66 -24.58 -42.00
N ALA A 175 8.83 -25.28 -42.78
CA ALA A 175 8.09 -24.71 -43.91
C ALA A 175 7.20 -23.52 -43.52
N VAL A 176 6.61 -23.54 -42.31
CA VAL A 176 5.74 -22.44 -41.87
C VAL A 176 6.56 -21.26 -41.38
N MET A 177 7.68 -21.51 -40.71
CA MET A 177 8.58 -20.44 -40.28
C MET A 177 9.22 -19.74 -41.49
N GLN A 178 9.61 -20.49 -42.52
CA GLN A 178 10.07 -19.91 -43.79
C GLN A 178 8.98 -19.08 -44.47
N THR A 179 7.72 -19.51 -44.39
CA THR A 179 6.58 -18.75 -44.93
C THR A 179 6.40 -17.44 -44.17
N ALA A 180 6.49 -17.44 -42.85
CA ALA A 180 6.40 -16.24 -42.01
C ALA A 180 7.56 -15.25 -42.25
N LEU A 181 8.79 -15.77 -42.39
CA LEU A 181 9.99 -14.98 -42.71
C LEU A 181 9.92 -14.34 -44.10
N ARG A 182 9.20 -14.96 -45.04
CA ARG A 182 8.97 -14.43 -46.39
C ARG A 182 7.68 -13.64 -46.52
N SER A 183 6.98 -13.35 -45.42
CA SER A 183 5.75 -12.56 -45.45
C SER A 183 5.98 -11.18 -46.10
N ARG A 184 4.99 -10.69 -46.85
CA ARG A 184 5.03 -9.31 -47.39
C ARG A 184 4.95 -8.27 -46.26
N ASP A 185 4.29 -8.63 -45.16
CA ASP A 185 4.10 -7.76 -44.00
C ASP A 185 5.38 -7.68 -43.14
N VAL A 186 5.92 -6.47 -43.01
CA VAL A 186 7.17 -6.19 -42.26
C VAL A 186 7.07 -6.66 -40.81
N ALA A 187 5.93 -6.41 -40.16
CA ALA A 187 5.68 -6.77 -38.78
C ALA A 187 5.70 -8.30 -38.55
N VAL A 188 5.12 -9.07 -39.47
CA VAL A 188 5.12 -10.54 -39.42
C VAL A 188 6.53 -11.09 -39.62
N ARG A 189 7.32 -10.52 -40.54
CA ARG A 189 8.72 -10.93 -40.75
C ARG A 189 9.59 -10.67 -39.52
N ALA A 190 9.44 -9.49 -38.90
CA ALA A 190 10.20 -9.13 -37.70
C ALA A 190 9.87 -10.07 -36.53
N SER A 191 8.58 -10.35 -36.30
CA SER A 191 8.14 -11.31 -35.28
C SER A 191 8.64 -12.73 -35.57
N ALA A 192 8.67 -13.17 -36.83
CA ALA A 192 9.19 -14.48 -37.21
C ALA A 192 10.70 -14.60 -36.98
N ALA A 193 11.47 -13.56 -37.31
CA ALA A 193 12.91 -13.52 -37.07
C ALA A 193 13.24 -13.59 -35.57
N ALA A 194 12.51 -12.82 -34.75
CA ALA A 194 12.65 -12.85 -33.30
C ALA A 194 12.29 -14.23 -32.73
N ALA A 195 11.22 -14.87 -33.23
CA ALA A 195 10.82 -16.20 -32.80
C ALA A 195 11.89 -17.27 -33.13
N VAL A 196 12.50 -17.21 -34.31
CA VAL A 196 13.60 -18.12 -34.69
C VAL A 196 14.82 -17.93 -33.80
N ALA A 197 15.24 -16.68 -33.56
CA ALA A 197 16.37 -16.39 -32.68
C ALA A 197 16.14 -16.98 -31.29
N ARG A 198 14.95 -16.76 -30.72
CA ARG A 198 14.62 -17.24 -29.38
C ARG A 198 14.53 -18.76 -29.28
N LEU A 199 13.99 -19.44 -30.30
CA LEU A 199 13.95 -20.91 -30.31
C LEU A 199 15.36 -21.51 -30.36
N ARG A 200 16.27 -20.92 -31.13
CA ARG A 200 17.68 -21.36 -31.18
C ARG A 200 18.39 -21.19 -29.84
N GLU A 201 18.14 -20.10 -29.12
CA GLU A 201 18.66 -19.91 -27.76
C GLU A 201 18.15 -20.99 -26.81
N LEU A 202 16.86 -21.32 -26.87
CA LEU A 202 16.26 -22.36 -26.04
C LEU A 202 16.81 -23.76 -26.36
N ASP A 203 17.05 -24.06 -27.64
CA ASP A 203 17.64 -25.34 -28.05
C ASP A 203 19.11 -25.44 -27.63
N ALA A 204 19.88 -24.34 -27.73
CA ALA A 204 21.26 -24.27 -27.25
C ALA A 204 21.36 -24.43 -25.73
N ALA A 205 20.44 -23.81 -24.97
CA ALA A 205 20.37 -23.97 -23.51
C ALA A 205 20.10 -25.43 -23.10
N LYS A 206 19.15 -26.10 -23.76
CA LYS A 206 18.85 -27.52 -23.53
C LYS A 206 20.03 -28.43 -23.87
N ALA A 207 20.78 -28.12 -24.92
CA ALA A 207 21.97 -28.88 -25.30
C ALA A 207 23.09 -28.76 -24.25
N GLY A 208 23.31 -27.55 -23.71
CA GLY A 208 24.29 -27.33 -22.64
C GLY A 208 23.93 -28.02 -21.33
N GLU A 209 22.64 -28.07 -20.96
CA GLU A 209 22.16 -28.82 -19.79
C GLU A 209 22.38 -30.34 -19.94
N ALA A 210 22.25 -30.89 -21.15
CA ALA A 210 22.47 -32.31 -21.42
C ALA A 210 23.96 -32.70 -21.44
N GLU A 211 24.85 -31.77 -21.75
CA GLU A 211 26.31 -31.99 -21.77
C GLU A 211 26.95 -31.83 -20.38
N GLY A 212 26.45 -30.90 -19.55
CA GLY A 212 26.89 -30.75 -18.15
C GLY A 212 26.38 -31.84 -17.18
N ALA A 213 25.47 -32.70 -17.63
CA ALA A 213 24.93 -33.82 -16.87
C ALA A 213 25.64 -35.17 -17.17
N ARG A 214 26.69 -35.17 -18.00
CA ARG A 214 27.53 -36.34 -18.31
C ARG A 214 28.90 -36.21 -17.66
#